data_AF-A0A2B7XEB7-F1
#
_entry.id   AF-A0A2B7XEB7-F1
#
_cell.length_a   1.000
_cell.length_b   1.000
_cell.length_c   1.000
_cell.angle_alpha   90.00
_cell.angle_beta   90.00
_cell.angle_gamma   90.00
#
_symmetry.space_group_name_H-M   'P 1'
#
loop_
_entity.id
_entity.type
_entity.pdbx_description
1 polymer ?
#
loop_
_entity_poly.entity_id
_entity_poly.type
_entity_poly.pdbx_seq_one_letter_code
_entity_poly.pdbx_strand_id
1 'polypeptide(L)'
;MPVPFEAFLPYGIIIAMFGVTGLGVSTVKYYSNGKKNPRRGIDAWDQQSTYLEPETEARTRKNSTNKPIVMERDMRLTGSLRGQTDNHIAPLGFELNNPWKVSAHSAEQSQFECKLIIGRFIRWKEV
;
A
#
# COMPACT_ATOMS: atom_id res chain seq x y z
N MET A 1 -37.74 -38.77 14.72
CA MET A 1 -37.16 -39.28 13.46
C MET A 1 -35.74 -38.72 13.33
N PRO A 2 -34.70 -39.57 13.23
CA PRO A 2 -33.33 -39.10 13.02
C PRO A 2 -33.23 -38.33 11.69
N VAL A 3 -32.46 -37.25 11.68
CA VAL A 3 -32.27 -36.42 10.48
C VAL A 3 -31.34 -37.17 9.51
N PRO A 4 -31.68 -37.28 8.21
CA PRO A 4 -30.85 -37.96 7.21
C PRO A 4 -29.52 -37.22 7.00
N PHE A 5 -28.40 -37.96 6.93
CA PHE A 5 -27.05 -37.40 6.84
C PHE A 5 -26.77 -36.74 5.48
N GLU A 6 -27.52 -37.13 4.46
CA GLU A 6 -27.48 -36.63 3.10
C GLU A 6 -27.77 -35.13 3.04
N ALA A 7 -28.60 -34.63 3.96
CA ALA A 7 -28.87 -33.20 4.11
C ALA A 7 -27.65 -32.41 4.63
N PHE A 8 -26.69 -33.06 5.30
CA PHE A 8 -25.48 -32.40 5.83
C PHE A 8 -24.29 -32.45 4.88
N LEU A 9 -24.28 -33.34 3.89
CA LEU A 9 -23.22 -33.41 2.88
C LEU A 9 -22.92 -32.07 2.19
N PRO A 10 -23.90 -31.30 1.68
CA PRO A 10 -23.62 -30.02 1.04
C PRO A 10 -23.02 -29.01 2.02
N TYR A 11 -23.53 -28.95 3.25
CA TYR A 11 -23.00 -28.06 4.28
C TYR A 11 -21.60 -28.45 4.73
N GLY A 12 -21.30 -29.75 4.82
CA GLY A 12 -19.97 -30.27 5.12
C GLY A 12 -18.93 -29.85 4.06
N ILE A 13 -19.28 -29.94 2.78
CA ILE A 13 -18.42 -29.50 1.68
C ILE A 13 -18.18 -27.98 1.77
N ILE A 14 -19.24 -27.19 2.00
CA ILE A 14 -19.13 -25.73 2.15
C ILE A 14 -18.18 -25.38 3.31
N ILE A 15 -18.39 -25.96 4.49
CA ILE A 15 -17.53 -25.71 5.66
C ILE A 15 -16.09 -26.11 5.37
N ALA A 16 -15.86 -27.23 4.69
CA ALA A 16 -14.53 -27.67 4.30
C ALA A 16 -13.84 -26.69 3.34
N MET A 17 -14.53 -26.25 2.29
CA MET A 17 -13.97 -25.31 1.31
C MET A 17 -13.68 -23.94 1.92
N PHE A 18 -14.61 -23.41 2.73
CA PHE A 18 -14.40 -22.15 3.45
C PHE A 18 -13.29 -22.27 4.50
N GLY A 19 -13.20 -23.42 5.19
CA GLY A 19 -12.13 -23.71 6.15
C GLY A 19 -10.75 -23.75 5.50
N VAL A 20 -10.59 -24.52 4.41
CA VAL A 20 -9.33 -24.60 3.65
C VAL A 20 -8.93 -23.24 3.12
N THR A 21 -9.86 -22.49 2.54
CA THR A 21 -9.60 -21.14 2.01
C THR A 21 -9.20 -20.17 3.12
N GLY A 22 -9.91 -20.16 4.25
CA GLY A 22 -9.63 -19.29 5.38
C GLY A 22 -8.24 -19.55 5.99
N LEU A 23 -7.90 -20.82 6.22
CA LEU A 23 -6.57 -21.22 6.69
C LEU A 23 -5.49 -20.92 5.65
N GLY A 24 -5.75 -21.17 4.37
CA GLY A 24 -4.83 -20.87 3.27
C GLY A 24 -4.46 -19.38 3.19
N VAL A 25 -5.45 -18.49 3.19
CA VAL A 25 -5.19 -17.04 3.14
C VAL A 25 -4.52 -16.54 4.43
N SER A 26 -4.93 -17.06 5.58
CA SER A 26 -4.35 -16.68 6.88
C SER A 26 -2.86 -17.05 6.96
N THR A 27 -2.51 -18.27 6.56
CA THR A 27 -1.12 -18.76 6.59
C THR A 27 -0.23 -17.97 5.63
N VAL A 28 -0.66 -17.74 4.39
CA VAL A 28 0.10 -16.93 3.42
C VAL A 28 0.35 -15.52 3.96
N LYS A 29 -0.68 -14.88 4.53
CA LYS A 29 -0.54 -13.55 5.14
C LYS A 29 0.35 -13.55 6.38
N TYR A 30 0.34 -14.61 7.17
CA TYR A 30 1.20 -14.73 8.35
C TYR A 30 2.68 -14.78 7.94
N TYR A 31 3.02 -15.58 6.92
CA TYR A 31 4.39 -15.70 6.43
C TYR A 31 4.86 -14.44 5.71
N SER A 32 4.04 -13.82 4.87
CA SER A 32 4.41 -12.58 4.18
C SER A 32 4.63 -11.39 5.12
N ASN A 33 4.02 -11.44 6.32
CA ASN A 33 4.17 -10.43 7.37
C ASN A 33 5.31 -10.74 8.37
N GLY A 34 6.23 -11.64 8.02
CA GLY A 34 7.37 -11.97 8.89
C GLY A 34 6.94 -12.68 10.16
N LYS A 35 5.99 -13.62 10.05
CA LYS A 35 5.42 -14.39 11.18
C LYS A 35 4.72 -13.52 12.23
N LYS A 36 4.16 -12.39 11.78
CA LYS A 36 3.35 -11.50 12.61
C LYS A 36 1.95 -11.38 12.04
N ASN A 37 0.98 -11.15 12.91
CA ASN A 37 -0.40 -10.96 12.49
C ASN A 37 -0.53 -9.73 11.56
N PRO A 38 -1.40 -9.78 10.54
CA PRO A 38 -1.67 -8.62 9.69
C PRO A 38 -2.31 -7.51 10.51
N ARG A 39 -1.85 -6.27 10.31
CA ARG A 39 -2.47 -5.08 10.92
C ARG A 39 -3.79 -4.77 10.20
N ARG A 40 -4.78 -4.33 10.96
CA ARG A 40 -6.14 -3.95 10.51
C ARG A 40 -6.47 -2.58 11.08
N GLY A 41 -7.28 -1.79 10.37
CA GLY A 41 -7.63 -0.42 10.80
C GLY A 41 -6.43 0.53 10.82
N ILE A 42 -5.57 0.45 9.80
CA ILE A 42 -4.38 1.30 9.66
C ILE A 42 -4.87 2.74 9.40
N ASP A 43 -4.62 3.67 10.33
CA ASP A 43 -5.10 5.06 10.28
C ASP A 43 -4.03 6.02 9.73
N ALA A 44 -4.30 7.33 9.64
CA ALA A 44 -3.35 8.29 9.06
C ALA A 44 -1.96 8.31 9.74
N TRP A 45 -1.90 8.04 11.05
CA TRP A 45 -0.65 7.95 11.82
C TRP A 45 0.13 6.68 11.44
N ASP A 46 -0.58 5.56 11.35
CA ASP A 46 -0.09 4.30 10.83
C ASP A 46 -0.02 4.26 9.29
N GLN A 47 -0.41 5.32 8.56
CA GLN A 47 -0.51 5.45 7.09
C GLN A 47 0.31 6.60 6.47
N GLN A 48 1.13 7.30 7.25
CA GLN A 48 1.46 8.72 7.04
C GLN A 48 2.33 9.05 5.78
N SER A 49 2.32 8.22 4.73
CA SER A 49 2.71 8.53 3.35
C SER A 49 1.57 9.05 2.48
N THR A 50 0.31 8.91 2.91
CA THR A 50 -0.86 9.39 2.17
C THR A 50 -1.17 10.81 2.63
N TYR A 51 -0.39 11.79 2.17
CA TYR A 51 -0.82 13.18 2.32
C TYR A 51 -1.97 13.39 1.35
N LEU A 52 -3.17 13.58 1.92
CA LEU A 52 -4.27 14.39 1.42
C LEU A 52 -4.20 14.72 -0.09
N GLU A 53 -4.52 13.74 -0.94
CA GLU A 53 -4.98 14.08 -2.28
C GLU A 53 -6.42 14.61 -2.11
N PRO A 54 -6.73 15.89 -2.42
CA PRO A 54 -8.12 16.26 -2.62
C PRO A 54 -8.64 15.42 -3.79
N GLU A 55 -9.69 14.67 -3.51
CA GLU A 55 -10.30 13.68 -4.40
C GLU A 55 -10.73 14.34 -5.73
N THR A 56 -9.93 14.20 -6.77
CA THR A 56 -10.38 14.36 -8.16
C THR A 56 -9.95 13.13 -8.95
N GLU A 57 -10.85 12.15 -8.93
CA GLU A 57 -11.12 11.17 -9.99
C GLU A 57 -9.97 10.87 -10.98
N ALA A 58 -9.16 9.85 -10.70
CA ALA A 58 -8.81 8.83 -11.70
C ALA A 58 -7.97 7.70 -11.11
N ARG A 59 -8.59 6.53 -11.06
CA ARG A 59 -8.00 5.19 -10.95
C ARG A 59 -6.76 5.03 -11.85
N THR A 60 -5.56 5.19 -11.28
CA THR A 60 -4.32 4.63 -11.83
C THR A 60 -3.58 3.78 -10.79
N ARG A 61 -2.84 2.80 -11.31
CA ARG A 61 -2.50 1.55 -10.63
C ARG A 61 -1.72 1.74 -9.32
N LYS A 62 -2.04 0.86 -8.37
CA LYS A 62 -1.33 0.58 -7.12
C LYS A 62 0.15 0.24 -7.37
N ASN A 63 1.00 1.26 -7.42
CA ASN A 63 2.40 1.12 -7.03
C ASN A 63 2.56 1.72 -5.63
N SER A 64 1.74 1.21 -4.69
CA SER A 64 1.82 1.56 -3.28
C SER A 64 2.94 0.76 -2.61
N THR A 65 4.18 1.04 -2.98
CA THR A 65 5.35 0.74 -2.12
C THR A 65 5.57 1.82 -1.07
N ASN A 66 4.55 2.63 -0.81
CA ASN A 66 4.50 3.52 0.33
C ASN A 66 4.21 2.69 1.59
N LYS A 67 5.27 2.28 2.28
CA LYS A 67 5.11 1.87 3.67
C LYS A 67 4.76 3.13 4.45
N PRO A 68 3.90 3.01 5.45
CA PRO A 68 3.43 4.18 6.15
C PRO A 68 4.37 4.65 7.24
N ILE A 69 4.40 5.93 7.63
CA ILE A 69 5.56 6.51 8.35
C ILE A 69 6.02 5.72 9.55
N VAL A 70 5.15 5.18 10.40
CA VAL A 70 5.62 4.32 11.50
C VAL A 70 6.30 3.05 10.94
N MET A 71 5.67 2.35 10.00
CA MET A 71 6.26 1.16 9.38
C MET A 71 7.45 1.46 8.45
N GLU A 72 7.48 2.60 7.77
CA GLU A 72 8.58 3.09 6.92
C GLU A 72 9.76 3.50 7.79
N ARG A 73 9.50 4.20 8.89
CA ARG A 73 10.48 4.52 9.93
C ARG A 73 11.04 3.23 10.53
N ASP A 74 10.20 2.30 10.94
CA ASP A 74 10.64 1.02 11.53
C ASP A 74 11.43 0.18 10.51
N MET A 75 11.08 0.27 9.23
CA MET A 75 11.82 -0.34 8.14
C MET A 75 13.17 0.34 7.89
N ARG A 76 13.27 1.67 8.06
CA ARG A 76 14.55 2.40 8.07
C ARG A 76 15.41 2.10 9.29
N LEU A 77 14.79 1.85 10.45
CA LEU A 77 15.48 1.50 11.70
C LEU A 77 15.98 0.05 11.71
N THR A 78 15.24 -0.88 11.11
CA THR A 78 15.52 -2.33 11.22
C THR A 78 15.89 -3.01 9.92
N GLY A 79 15.76 -2.32 8.78
CA GLY A 79 15.98 -2.89 7.45
C GLY A 79 14.91 -3.90 7.00
N SER A 80 13.88 -4.17 7.81
CA SER A 80 12.85 -5.17 7.51
C SER A 80 11.44 -4.59 7.62
N LEU A 81 10.50 -5.09 6.82
CA LEU A 81 9.13 -4.55 6.72
C LEU A 81 8.35 -4.56 8.05
N ARG A 82 8.73 -5.46 8.97
CA ARG A 82 8.04 -5.70 10.24
C ARG A 82 9.01 -5.85 11.42
N GLY A 83 10.25 -5.40 11.26
CA GLY A 83 11.24 -5.45 12.33
C GLY A 83 10.86 -4.49 13.45
N GLN A 84 11.03 -4.95 14.68
CA GLN A 84 10.97 -4.11 15.87
C GLN A 84 12.38 -4.11 16.46
N THR A 85 12.84 -2.96 16.95
CA THR A 85 14.10 -2.85 17.70
C THR A 85 13.83 -2.05 18.97
N ASP A 86 14.44 -2.46 20.07
CA ASP A 86 14.39 -1.83 21.38
C ASP A 86 15.70 -1.07 21.70
N ASN A 87 16.64 -1.01 20.76
CA ASN A 87 17.88 -0.28 20.92
C ASN A 87 17.63 1.21 21.19
N HIS A 88 18.21 1.72 22.27
CA HIS A 88 18.11 3.13 22.67
C HIS A 88 18.90 4.07 21.74
N ILE A 89 19.92 3.56 21.05
CA ILE A 89 20.72 4.30 20.05
C ILE A 89 20.30 3.84 18.66
N ALA A 90 19.99 4.79 17.79
CA ALA A 90 19.66 4.52 16.39
C ALA A 90 20.89 3.97 15.62
N PRO A 91 20.69 3.12 14.59
CA PRO A 91 21.80 2.62 13.79
C PRO A 91 22.51 3.76 13.05
N LEU A 92 23.83 3.62 12.87
CA LEU A 92 24.62 4.58 12.09
C LEU A 92 24.05 4.75 10.68
N GLY A 93 23.96 6.00 10.21
CA GLY A 93 23.40 6.35 8.90
C GLY A 93 21.88 6.56 8.88
N PHE A 94 21.16 6.28 9.97
CA PHE A 94 19.73 6.62 10.08
C PHE A 94 19.48 8.13 9.93
N GLU A 95 20.42 8.94 10.41
CA GLU A 95 20.42 10.41 10.31
C GLU A 95 20.31 10.92 8.87
N LEU A 96 20.88 10.18 7.91
CA LEU A 96 20.95 10.58 6.50
C LEU A 96 19.87 9.93 5.64
N ASN A 97 19.11 8.97 6.19
CA ASN A 97 18.12 8.19 5.45
C ASN A 97 16.71 8.80 5.54
N ASN A 98 16.59 10.13 5.43
CA ASN A 98 15.30 10.83 5.42
C ASN A 98 14.93 11.34 4.02
N PRO A 99 14.34 10.48 3.16
CA PRO A 99 13.90 10.91 1.85
C PRO A 99 12.67 11.80 1.97
N TRP A 100 12.76 13.01 1.43
CA TRP A 100 11.59 13.85 1.20
C TRP A 100 10.88 13.38 -0.06
N LYS A 101 9.59 13.06 0.07
CA LYS A 101 8.78 12.68 -1.09
C LYS A 101 8.45 13.94 -1.89
N VAL A 102 8.73 13.91 -3.18
CA VAL A 102 8.36 14.99 -4.11
C VAL A 102 7.08 14.57 -4.81
N SER A 103 6.04 15.41 -4.68
CA SER A 103 4.79 15.20 -5.42
C SER A 103 4.99 15.59 -6.89
N ALA A 104 4.46 14.79 -7.82
CA ALA A 104 4.66 14.99 -9.25
C ALA A 104 3.99 16.25 -9.83
N HIS A 105 3.07 16.87 -9.07
CA HIS A 105 2.25 18.00 -9.53
C HIS A 105 3.05 19.21 -10.06
N SER A 106 4.29 19.41 -9.63
CA SER A 106 5.12 20.55 -10.07
C SER A 106 5.85 20.33 -11.41
N ALA A 107 6.15 19.09 -11.79
CA ALA A 107 6.88 18.78 -13.02
C ALA A 107 5.96 18.71 -14.25
N GLU A 108 4.69 18.34 -14.03
CA GLU A 108 3.72 18.13 -15.10
C GLU A 108 3.08 19.45 -15.56
N GLN A 109 2.83 20.41 -14.66
CA GLN A 109 2.28 21.73 -15.03
C GLN A 109 3.21 22.51 -15.99
N SER A 110 4.53 22.48 -15.79
CA SER A 110 5.46 23.19 -16.67
C SER A 110 5.57 22.56 -18.08
N GLN A 111 5.45 21.23 -18.18
CA GLN A 111 5.51 20.52 -19.47
C GLN A 111 4.25 20.73 -20.32
N PHE A 112 3.07 20.80 -19.69
CA PHE A 112 1.81 21.08 -20.40
C PHE A 112 1.71 22.53 -20.88
N GLU A 113 2.13 23.50 -20.06
CA GLU A 113 2.19 24.93 -20.46
C GLU A 113 3.10 25.15 -21.68
N CYS A 114 4.32 24.57 -21.70
CA CYS A 114 5.21 24.69 -22.86
C CYS A 114 4.62 24.08 -24.14
N LYS A 115 3.93 22.93 -24.05
CA LYS A 115 3.28 22.30 -25.22
C LYS A 115 2.08 23.11 -25.73
N LEU A 116 1.29 23.70 -24.83
CA LEU A 116 0.15 24.56 -25.19
C LEU A 116 0.61 25.88 -25.83
N ILE A 117 1.68 26.48 -25.33
CA ILE A 117 2.26 27.71 -25.90
C ILE A 117 2.84 27.45 -27.30
N ILE A 118 3.62 26.37 -27.48
CA ILE A 118 4.20 26.01 -28.79
C ILE A 118 3.10 25.62 -29.78
N GLY A 119 2.09 24.86 -29.35
CA GLY A 119 0.95 24.50 -30.20
C GLY A 119 0.07 25.69 -30.62
N ARG A 120 -0.11 26.69 -29.74
CA ARG A 120 -0.77 27.97 -30.10
C ARG A 120 0.07 28.81 -31.06
N PHE A 121 1.40 28.78 -30.95
CA PHE A 121 2.29 29.53 -31.83
C PHE A 121 2.37 28.94 -33.25
N ILE A 122 2.42 27.61 -33.38
CA ILE A 122 2.42 26.92 -34.68
C ILE A 122 1.10 27.16 -35.43
N ARG A 123 -0.04 27.08 -34.73
CA ARG A 123 -1.38 27.33 -35.33
C ARG A 123 -1.57 28.78 -35.82
N TRP A 124 -0.79 29.74 -35.32
CA TRP A 124 -0.86 31.14 -35.75
C TRP A 124 -0.02 31.44 -37.00
N LYS A 125 0.89 30.55 -37.40
CA LYS A 125 1.70 30.71 -38.63
C LYS A 125 1.07 30.10 -39.90
N GLU A 126 -0.05 29.41 -39.77
CA GLU A 126 -0.77 28.74 -40.87
C GLU A 126 -2.06 29.47 -41.30
N VAL A 127 -2.25 30.73 -40.86
CA VAL A 127 -3.29 31.67 -41.31
C VAL A 127 -2.60 32.93 -41.86
#